data_AF-A0A1R2AT80-F1
#
_entry.id   AF-A0A1R2AT80-F1
#
_cell.length_a   1.000
_cell.length_b   1.000
_cell.length_c   1.000
_cell.angle_alpha   90.00
_cell.angle_beta   90.00
_cell.angle_gamma   90.00
#
_symmetry.space_group_name_H-M   'P 1'
#
loop_
_entity.id
_entity.type
_entity.pdbx_description
1 polymer ?
#
loop_
_entity_poly.entity_id
_entity_poly.type
_entity_poly.pdbx_seq_one_letter_code
_entity_poly.pdbx_strand_id
1 'polypeptide(L)'
;MCTSNDRYRKLWTAEEDQYLIQIVTENQGKNWPKIASELQKKFSIIRRPKQCRERWINNLMVGKEEKTWSESDIALVFKLQKHLRNKWSKIAKYFEGRSSNSIKNLFYSTIRRNLRRFNKGKKSSDKIRGKINQLMQFPKVREILSTSPYSPKKKLREMQLDKTTLDQLRCNNKENDELNLKCFSQGEFIFTITSRNKSQAEFEANSYSDYSNFYSGFELTDGKEDIFYKTL
;
A
#
# COMPACT_ATOMS: atom_id res chain seq x y z
N MET A 1 -21.67 -21.88 -21.57
CA MET A 1 -20.19 -21.97 -21.71
C MET A 1 -19.54 -20.90 -20.86
N CYS A 2 -18.88 -21.28 -19.76
CA CYS A 2 -18.13 -20.34 -18.92
C CYS A 2 -16.65 -20.48 -19.25
N THR A 3 -16.09 -19.53 -20.00
CA THR A 3 -14.68 -19.56 -20.37
C THR A 3 -13.84 -18.69 -19.42
N SER A 4 -12.81 -19.31 -18.87
CA SER A 4 -11.50 -18.70 -18.64
C SER A 4 -11.44 -17.54 -17.64
N ASN A 5 -11.40 -17.87 -16.35
CA ASN A 5 -10.52 -17.30 -15.31
C ASN A 5 -9.87 -15.91 -15.62
N ASP A 6 -10.67 -14.86 -15.84
CA ASP A 6 -10.20 -13.51 -16.18
C ASP A 6 -9.72 -12.78 -14.90
N ARG A 7 -8.69 -13.36 -14.27
CA ARG A 7 -7.91 -12.76 -13.18
C ARG A 7 -6.85 -11.79 -13.71
N TYR A 8 -6.93 -11.40 -14.98
CA TYR A 8 -6.09 -10.33 -15.49
C TYR A 8 -6.54 -9.03 -14.84
N ARG A 9 -5.63 -8.46 -14.05
CA ARG A 9 -5.74 -7.09 -13.53
C ARG A 9 -5.71 -6.15 -14.73
N LYS A 10 -6.84 -5.99 -15.42
CA LYS A 10 -6.99 -5.05 -16.50
C LYS A 10 -6.65 -3.66 -15.97
N LEU A 11 -5.72 -2.97 -16.63
CA LEU A 11 -5.34 -1.61 -16.29
C LEU A 11 -6.59 -0.72 -16.43
N TRP A 12 -6.76 0.28 -15.58
CA TRP A 12 -7.85 1.24 -15.73
C TRP A 12 -7.48 2.22 -16.85
N THR A 13 -8.37 2.42 -17.83
CA THR A 13 -8.17 3.44 -18.87
C THR A 13 -8.61 4.81 -18.38
N ALA A 14 -8.17 5.86 -19.07
CA ALA A 14 -8.60 7.22 -18.76
C ALA A 14 -10.11 7.40 -18.97
N GLU A 15 -10.70 6.77 -20.00
CA GLU A 15 -12.15 6.84 -20.20
C GLU A 15 -12.92 6.12 -19.09
N GLU A 16 -12.44 4.95 -18.64
CA GLU A 16 -13.04 4.25 -17.51
C GLU A 16 -12.96 5.09 -16.22
N ASP A 17 -11.84 5.75 -15.96
CA ASP A 17 -11.67 6.61 -14.79
C ASP A 17 -12.58 7.82 -14.82
N GLN A 18 -12.68 8.52 -15.96
CA GLN A 18 -13.57 9.67 -16.13
C GLN A 18 -15.03 9.29 -15.89
N TYR A 19 -15.47 8.18 -16.49
CA TYR A 19 -16.83 7.71 -16.29
C TYR A 19 -17.06 7.21 -14.85
N LEU A 20 -16.06 6.56 -14.23
CA LEU A 20 -16.15 6.17 -12.83
C LEU A 20 -16.30 7.39 -11.91
N ILE A 21 -15.59 8.49 -12.17
CA ILE A 21 -15.74 9.74 -11.42
C ILE A 21 -17.18 10.27 -11.55
N GLN A 22 -17.72 10.30 -12.78
CA GLN A 22 -19.07 10.76 -13.04
C GLN A 22 -20.12 9.96 -12.25
N ILE A 23 -20.17 8.63 -12.45
CA ILE A 23 -21.20 7.79 -11.83
C ILE A 23 -21.05 7.71 -10.31
N VAL A 24 -19.82 7.80 -9.78
CA VAL A 24 -19.59 7.88 -8.33
C VAL A 24 -20.12 9.19 -7.76
N THR A 25 -19.95 10.30 -8.48
CA THR A 25 -20.45 11.62 -8.08
C THR A 25 -21.98 11.64 -8.09
N GLU A 26 -22.61 11.12 -9.15
CA GLU A 26 -24.08 11.01 -9.27
C GLU A 26 -24.69 10.12 -8.17
N ASN A 27 -24.03 9.01 -7.84
CA ASN A 27 -24.47 8.09 -6.78
C ASN A 27 -23.93 8.46 -5.38
N GLN A 28 -23.30 9.64 -5.21
CA GLN A 28 -22.73 10.14 -3.95
C GLN A 28 -21.80 9.15 -3.23
N GLY A 29 -21.00 8.38 -3.99
CA GLY A 29 -20.09 7.37 -3.43
C GLY A 29 -20.77 6.17 -2.76
N LYS A 30 -22.07 5.98 -2.97
CA LYS A 30 -22.87 4.88 -2.39
C LYS A 30 -23.15 3.80 -3.45
N ASN A 31 -23.50 2.61 -2.98
CA ASN A 31 -23.98 1.50 -3.81
C ASN A 31 -23.03 1.05 -4.96
N TRP A 32 -21.83 0.59 -4.59
CA TRP A 32 -20.82 0.05 -5.52
C TRP A 32 -21.31 -1.05 -6.48
N PRO A 33 -22.27 -1.94 -6.12
CA PRO A 33 -22.89 -2.86 -7.07
C PRO A 33 -23.53 -2.18 -8.28
N LYS A 34 -24.30 -1.09 -8.06
CA LYS A 34 -24.93 -0.32 -9.13
C LYS A 34 -23.87 0.36 -10.01
N ILE A 35 -22.90 1.02 -9.39
CA ILE A 35 -21.76 1.68 -10.07
C ILE A 35 -21.02 0.71 -10.99
N ALA A 36 -20.72 -0.51 -10.50
CA ALA A 36 -20.07 -1.54 -11.30
C ALA A 36 -20.92 -1.99 -12.50
N SER A 37 -22.24 -2.12 -12.33
CA SER A 37 -23.15 -2.48 -13.41
C SER A 37 -23.21 -1.41 -14.51
N GLU A 38 -23.26 -0.12 -14.13
CA GLU A 38 -23.26 0.99 -15.08
C GLU A 38 -21.96 1.08 -15.87
N LEU A 39 -20.81 0.90 -15.21
CA LEU A 39 -19.50 0.86 -15.86
C LEU A 39 -19.40 -0.31 -16.85
N GLN A 40 -19.92 -1.49 -16.47
CA GLN A 40 -19.95 -2.65 -17.35
C GLN A 40 -20.85 -2.44 -18.58
N LYS A 41 -22.02 -1.81 -18.40
CA LYS A 41 -22.92 -1.48 -19.52
C LYS A 41 -22.27 -0.52 -20.52
N LYS A 42 -21.46 0.43 -20.04
CA LYS A 42 -20.82 1.45 -20.88
C LYS A 42 -19.64 0.92 -21.70
N PHE A 43 -18.76 0.14 -21.08
CA PHE A 43 -17.48 -0.27 -21.68
C PHE A 43 -17.39 -1.76 -22.02
N SER A 44 -18.46 -2.52 -21.79
CA SER A 44 -18.51 -3.99 -21.96
C SER A 44 -17.39 -4.72 -21.21
N ILE A 45 -16.90 -4.13 -20.12
CA ILE A 45 -15.83 -4.64 -19.26
C ILE A 45 -16.36 -4.98 -17.87
N ILE A 46 -15.95 -6.12 -17.34
CA ILE A 46 -16.35 -6.56 -16.00
C ILE A 46 -15.39 -5.97 -14.97
N ARG A 47 -15.83 -4.95 -14.25
CA ARG A 47 -15.19 -4.46 -13.02
C ARG A 47 -16.05 -4.84 -11.82
N ARG A 48 -15.50 -5.55 -10.85
CA ARG A 48 -16.23 -5.89 -9.62
C ARG A 48 -16.46 -4.64 -8.75
N PRO A 49 -17.53 -4.58 -7.94
CA PRO A 49 -17.81 -3.45 -7.05
C PRO A 49 -16.61 -3.03 -6.18
N LYS A 50 -15.88 -4.03 -5.66
CA LYS A 50 -14.66 -3.81 -4.89
C LYS A 50 -13.56 -3.11 -5.69
N GLN A 51 -13.38 -3.46 -6.96
CA GLN A 51 -12.36 -2.85 -7.82
C GLN A 51 -12.68 -1.39 -8.10
N CYS A 52 -13.96 -1.06 -8.36
CA CYS A 52 -14.41 0.32 -8.54
C CYS A 52 -14.15 1.15 -7.28
N ARG A 53 -14.54 0.62 -6.11
CA ARG A 53 -14.28 1.27 -4.81
C ARG A 53 -12.80 1.51 -4.56
N GLU A 54 -11.97 0.49 -4.76
CA GLU A 54 -10.52 0.60 -4.59
C GLU A 54 -9.90 1.59 -5.57
N ARG A 55 -10.37 1.65 -6.82
CA ARG A 55 -9.88 2.62 -7.81
C ARG A 55 -10.20 4.05 -7.37
N TRP A 56 -11.45 4.29 -6.97
CA TRP A 56 -11.92 5.57 -6.46
C TRP A 56 -11.10 6.04 -5.25
N ILE A 57 -11.09 5.28 -4.16
CA ILE A 57 -10.46 5.68 -2.90
C ILE A 57 -8.94 5.84 -3.05
N ASN A 58 -8.30 4.98 -3.85
CA ASN A 58 -6.84 5.03 -3.96
C ASN A 58 -6.33 6.03 -5.00
N ASN A 59 -7.13 6.43 -5.99
CA ASN A 59 -6.62 7.17 -7.15
C ASN A 59 -7.48 8.36 -7.57
N LEU A 60 -8.82 8.26 -7.56
CA LEU A 60 -9.69 9.24 -8.22
C LEU A 60 -10.43 10.19 -7.27
N MET A 61 -10.50 9.88 -5.97
CA MET A 61 -11.19 10.72 -5.00
C MET A 61 -10.61 12.15 -4.98
N VAL A 62 -11.50 13.14 -5.15
CA VAL A 62 -11.19 14.57 -5.12
C VAL A 62 -10.57 14.95 -3.77
N GLY A 63 -9.56 15.83 -3.77
CA GLY A 63 -8.79 16.19 -2.58
C GLY A 63 -7.60 15.26 -2.27
N LYS A 64 -7.39 14.21 -3.08
CA LYS A 64 -6.16 13.43 -3.02
C LYS A 64 -5.02 14.21 -3.69
N GLU A 65 -4.25 14.94 -2.88
CA GLU A 65 -3.08 15.63 -3.38
C GLU A 65 -1.98 14.63 -3.80
N GLU A 66 -1.60 14.66 -5.08
CA GLU A 66 -0.41 13.97 -5.56
C GLU A 66 0.86 14.79 -5.24
N LYS A 67 1.03 15.14 -3.96
CA LYS A 67 2.24 15.81 -3.49
C LYS A 67 3.43 14.87 -3.66
N THR A 68 4.60 15.42 -3.98
CA THR A 68 5.86 14.66 -3.88
C THR A 68 6.11 14.33 -2.40
N TRP A 69 6.62 13.14 -2.11
CA TRP A 69 6.98 12.77 -0.73
C TRP A 69 8.22 13.52 -0.28
N SER A 70 8.13 14.26 0.82
CA SER A 70 9.28 14.94 1.42
C SER A 70 10.15 13.99 2.25
N GLU A 71 11.37 14.40 2.58
CA GLU A 71 12.22 13.64 3.53
C GLU A 71 11.55 13.47 4.89
N SER A 72 10.86 14.52 5.35
CA SER A 72 10.14 14.50 6.62
C SER A 72 9.00 13.48 6.61
N ASP A 73 8.24 13.41 5.51
CA ASP A 73 7.15 12.43 5.38
C ASP A 73 7.68 11.01 5.43
N ILE A 74 8.79 10.75 4.73
CA ILE A 74 9.40 9.43 4.67
C ILE A 74 9.89 9.02 6.05
N ALA A 75 10.60 9.91 6.75
CA ALA A 75 11.05 9.68 8.12
C ALA A 75 9.86 9.40 9.06
N LEU A 76 8.78 10.16 8.94
CA LEU A 76 7.57 9.98 9.74
C LEU A 76 6.91 8.63 9.46
N VAL A 77 6.83 8.19 8.20
CA VAL A 77 6.30 6.86 7.82
C VAL A 77 7.11 5.74 8.49
N PHE A 78 8.44 5.82 8.45
CA PHE A 78 9.30 4.81 9.07
C PHE A 78 9.22 4.82 10.61
N LYS A 79 9.06 6.00 11.22
CA LYS A 79 8.83 6.17 12.66
C LYS A 79 7.50 5.55 13.06
N LEU A 80 6.39 5.94 12.41
CA LEU A 80 5.06 5.42 12.70
C LEU A 80 4.97 3.92 12.45
N GLN A 81 5.57 3.39 11.38
CA GLN A 81 5.60 1.94 11.13
C GLN A 81 6.37 1.17 12.22
N LYS A 82 7.38 1.77 12.86
CA LYS A 82 8.11 1.16 13.98
C LYS A 82 7.16 0.88 15.16
N HIS A 83 6.30 1.85 15.48
CA HIS A 83 5.39 1.79 16.63
C HIS A 83 4.05 1.10 16.32
N LEU A 84 3.47 1.40 15.16
CA LEU A 84 2.13 0.94 14.77
C LEU A 84 2.14 -0.31 13.89
N ARG A 85 3.33 -0.78 13.47
CA ARG A 85 3.51 -1.87 12.49
C ARG A 85 2.79 -1.56 11.17
N ASN A 86 2.34 -2.59 10.44
CA ASN A 86 1.71 -2.44 9.12
C ASN A 86 0.23 -2.02 9.19
N LYS A 87 -0.16 -1.23 10.20
CA LYS A 87 -1.50 -0.66 10.36
C LYS A 87 -1.67 0.59 9.47
N TRP A 88 -1.60 0.40 8.15
CA TRP A 88 -1.52 1.49 7.17
C TRP A 88 -2.67 2.48 7.26
N SER A 89 -3.90 2.03 7.51
CA SER A 89 -5.06 2.91 7.69
C SER A 89 -4.92 3.82 8.92
N LYS A 90 -4.27 3.34 10.00
CA LYS A 90 -4.01 4.16 11.20
C LYS A 90 -2.88 5.15 10.95
N ILE A 91 -1.86 4.75 10.19
CA ILE A 91 -0.75 5.63 9.78
C ILE A 91 -1.26 6.73 8.85
N ALA A 92 -2.21 6.43 7.95
CA ALA A 92 -2.80 7.40 7.03
C ALA A 92 -3.45 8.61 7.70
N LYS A 93 -3.94 8.46 8.94
CA LYS A 93 -4.51 9.57 9.70
C LYS A 93 -3.50 10.69 10.03
N TYR A 94 -2.20 10.45 9.87
CA TYR A 94 -1.14 11.43 10.09
C TYR A 94 -0.71 12.15 8.80
N PHE A 95 -1.31 11.82 7.66
CA PHE A 95 -0.95 12.38 6.35
C PHE A 95 -2.20 12.84 5.62
N GLU A 96 -2.45 14.14 5.69
CA GLU A 96 -3.56 14.78 4.97
C GLU A 96 -3.42 14.54 3.46
N GLY A 97 -4.53 14.25 2.79
CA GLY A 97 -4.56 13.98 1.35
C GLY A 97 -3.89 12.67 0.90
N ARG A 98 -3.35 11.84 1.81
CA ARG A 98 -2.68 10.58 1.45
C ARG A 98 -3.49 9.34 1.81
N SER A 99 -3.61 8.40 0.87
CA SER A 99 -4.24 7.11 1.14
C SER A 99 -3.29 6.14 1.87
N SER A 100 -3.87 5.19 2.60
CA SER A 100 -3.12 4.09 3.25
C SER A 100 -2.31 3.27 2.24
N ASN A 101 -2.79 3.16 1.00
CA ASN A 101 -2.08 2.48 -0.08
C ASN A 101 -0.84 3.26 -0.53
N SER A 102 -0.92 4.60 -0.65
CA SER A 102 0.23 5.45 -0.99
C SER A 102 1.34 5.34 0.06
N ILE A 103 0.98 5.31 1.35
CA ILE A 103 1.93 5.16 2.47
C ILE A 103 2.61 3.79 2.45
N LYS A 104 1.80 2.73 2.30
CA LYS A 104 2.30 1.35 2.13
C LYS A 104 3.27 1.27 0.96
N ASN A 105 2.93 1.90 -0.17
CA ASN A 105 3.75 1.91 -1.38
C ASN A 105 5.07 2.64 -1.16
N LEU A 106 5.05 3.80 -0.48
CA LEU A 106 6.26 4.56 -0.14
C LEU A 106 7.22 3.73 0.73
N PHE A 107 6.69 3.08 1.77
CA PHE A 107 7.48 2.26 2.68
C PHE A 107 8.17 1.10 1.93
N TYR A 108 7.39 0.30 1.20
CA TYR A 108 7.93 -0.87 0.51
C TYR A 108 8.81 -0.51 -0.70
N SER A 109 8.49 0.56 -1.43
CA SER A 109 9.32 1.01 -2.56
C SER A 109 10.68 1.51 -2.05
N THR A 110 10.71 2.24 -0.94
CA THR A 110 11.94 2.70 -0.28
C THR A 110 12.78 1.52 0.19
N ILE A 111 12.19 0.55 0.90
CA ILE A 111 12.91 -0.64 1.37
C ILE A 111 13.49 -1.43 0.22
N ARG A 112 12.69 -1.74 -0.82
CA ARG A 112 13.18 -2.52 -1.97
C ARG A 112 14.29 -1.80 -2.72
N ARG A 113 14.21 -0.47 -2.85
CA ARG A 113 15.29 0.34 -3.42
C ARG A 113 16.56 0.23 -2.59
N ASN A 114 16.45 0.38 -1.27
CA ASN A 114 17.60 0.33 -0.36
C ASN A 114 18.22 -1.08 -0.33
N LEU A 115 17.41 -2.13 -0.36
CA LEU A 115 17.86 -3.52 -0.47
C LEU A 115 18.67 -3.76 -1.75
N ARG A 116 18.17 -3.28 -2.90
CA ARG A 116 18.92 -3.35 -4.17
C ARG A 116 20.23 -2.56 -4.12
N ARG A 117 20.24 -1.38 -3.48
CA ARG A 117 21.43 -0.55 -3.33
C ARG A 117 22.48 -1.22 -2.45
N PHE A 118 22.08 -1.77 -1.30
CA PHE A 118 22.96 -2.47 -0.36
C PHE A 118 23.55 -3.74 -0.97
N ASN A 119 22.73 -4.55 -1.66
CA ASN A 119 23.18 -5.82 -2.24
C ASN A 119 24.05 -5.65 -3.49
N LYS A 120 24.16 -4.44 -4.06
CA LYS A 120 24.92 -4.19 -5.29
C LYS A 120 26.42 -4.29 -5.03
N GLY A 121 27.09 -5.23 -5.69
CA GLY A 121 28.53 -5.47 -5.56
C GLY A 121 28.95 -6.36 -4.39
N LYS A 122 28.00 -6.83 -3.57
CA LYS A 122 28.29 -7.74 -2.44
C LYS A 122 28.34 -9.21 -2.88
N LYS A 123 29.16 -10.00 -2.18
CA LYS A 123 29.19 -11.47 -2.32
C LYS A 123 27.84 -12.06 -1.89
N SER A 124 27.49 -13.26 -2.38
CA SER A 124 26.20 -13.89 -2.05
C SER A 124 26.00 -14.07 -0.54
N SER A 125 27.10 -14.27 0.20
CA SER A 125 27.13 -14.37 1.66
C SER A 125 26.65 -13.10 2.37
N ASP A 126 26.97 -11.93 1.81
CA ASP A 126 26.80 -10.65 2.51
C ASP A 126 25.53 -9.91 2.06
N LYS A 127 24.74 -10.55 1.20
CA LYS A 127 23.46 -10.03 0.71
C LYS A 127 22.35 -10.28 1.73
N ILE A 128 21.54 -9.25 1.95
CA ILE A 128 20.30 -9.37 2.72
C ILE A 128 19.23 -9.99 1.80
N ARG A 129 18.60 -11.07 2.24
CA ARG A 129 17.48 -11.74 1.57
C ARG A 129 16.42 -12.15 2.60
N GLY A 130 15.16 -12.22 2.17
CA GLY A 130 14.04 -12.65 3.02
C GLY A 130 12.80 -11.78 2.87
N LYS A 131 11.75 -12.12 3.62
CA LYS A 131 10.49 -11.35 3.62
C LYS A 131 10.69 -10.03 4.36
N ILE A 132 10.24 -8.91 3.77
CA ILE A 132 10.42 -7.57 4.36
C ILE A 132 9.92 -7.49 5.81
N ASN A 133 8.78 -8.12 6.12
CA ASN A 133 8.24 -8.10 7.48
C ASN A 133 9.16 -8.77 8.52
N GLN A 134 9.96 -9.76 8.12
CA GLN A 134 10.96 -10.41 8.99
C GLN A 134 12.22 -9.54 9.07
N LEU A 135 12.71 -9.05 7.92
CA LEU A 135 13.89 -8.17 7.85
C LEU A 135 13.75 -6.94 8.75
N MET A 136 12.55 -6.35 8.82
CA MET A 136 12.27 -5.16 9.62
C MET A 136 12.26 -5.41 11.15
N GLN A 137 12.40 -6.66 11.60
CA GLN A 137 12.51 -7.02 13.02
C GLN A 137 13.94 -6.86 13.54
N PHE A 138 14.95 -7.00 12.66
CA PHE A 138 16.35 -6.87 13.03
C PHE A 138 16.75 -5.38 13.07
N PRO A 139 17.22 -4.84 14.22
CA PRO A 139 17.51 -3.42 14.36
C PRO A 139 18.51 -2.87 13.32
N LYS A 140 19.61 -3.60 13.09
CA LYS A 140 20.65 -3.18 12.14
C LYS A 140 20.17 -3.20 10.69
N VAL A 141 19.38 -4.20 10.32
CA VAL A 141 18.76 -4.30 9.00
C VAL A 141 17.73 -3.19 8.81
N ARG A 142 16.92 -2.91 9.84
CA ARG A 142 15.95 -1.81 9.82
C ARG A 142 16.63 -0.47 9.59
N GLU A 143 17.73 -0.19 10.30
CA GLU A 143 18.52 1.02 10.12
C GLU A 143 18.92 1.20 8.65
N ILE A 144 19.57 0.19 8.06
CA ILE A 144 19.99 0.19 6.65
C ILE A 144 18.80 0.42 5.70
N LEU A 145 17.72 -0.34 5.88
CA LEU A 145 16.59 -0.32 4.95
C LEU A 145 15.70 0.91 5.09
N SER A 146 15.75 1.61 6.23
CA SER A 146 15.02 2.86 6.50
C SER A 146 15.74 4.13 6.05
N THR A 147 16.95 4.00 5.51
CA THR A 147 17.77 5.14 5.06
C THR A 147 17.01 6.04 4.07
N SER A 148 17.14 7.36 4.24
CA SER A 148 16.53 8.39 3.37
C SER A 148 16.85 8.14 1.89
N PRO A 149 15.88 8.35 0.97
CA PRO A 149 16.10 8.28 -0.48
C PRO A 149 17.28 9.07 -1.00
N TYR A 150 17.46 10.24 -0.38
CA TYR A 150 18.36 11.31 -0.76
C TYR A 150 19.76 11.10 -0.19
N SER A 151 19.92 10.11 0.70
CA SER A 151 21.24 9.70 1.19
C SER A 151 22.15 9.27 0.02
N PRO A 152 23.44 9.65 0.05
CA PRO A 152 24.42 9.26 -0.96
C PRO A 152 24.44 7.74 -1.18
N LYS A 153 24.44 7.32 -2.46
CA LYS A 153 24.44 5.89 -2.84
C LYS A 153 25.67 5.14 -2.29
N LYS A 154 26.80 5.84 -2.12
CA LYS A 154 28.07 5.31 -1.61
C LYS A 154 27.93 4.80 -0.16
N LYS A 155 27.24 5.56 0.70
CA LYS A 155 26.97 5.23 2.10
C LYS A 155 26.35 3.84 2.28
N LEU A 156 25.29 3.52 1.54
CA LEU A 156 24.60 2.23 1.63
C LEU A 156 25.43 1.04 1.12
N ARG A 157 26.40 1.27 0.21
CA ARG A 157 27.25 0.20 -0.33
C ARG A 157 28.39 -0.15 0.62
N GLU A 158 28.90 0.86 1.33
CA GLU A 158 30.01 0.73 2.27
C GLU A 158 29.58 0.20 3.64
N MET A 159 28.29 0.36 4.00
CA MET A 159 27.76 -0.26 5.21
C MET A 159 27.95 -1.77 5.18
N GLN A 160 28.54 -2.31 6.24
CA GLN A 160 28.63 -3.75 6.47
C GLN A 160 27.63 -4.19 7.54
N LEU A 161 27.17 -5.42 7.42
CA LEU A 161 26.43 -6.10 8.48
C LEU A 161 27.39 -7.02 9.21
N ASP A 162 27.30 -7.03 10.53
CA ASP A 162 28.08 -7.94 11.35
C ASP A 162 27.72 -9.38 11.01
N LYS A 163 28.74 -10.25 11.01
CA LYS A 163 28.59 -11.68 10.68
C LYS A 163 27.47 -12.34 11.50
N THR A 164 27.36 -11.99 12.78
CA THR A 164 26.30 -12.43 13.69
C THR A 164 24.89 -12.10 13.18
N THR A 165 24.67 -10.90 12.64
CA THR A 165 23.35 -10.50 12.12
C THR A 165 23.05 -11.23 10.80
N LEU A 166 24.05 -11.43 9.95
CA LEU A 166 23.90 -12.20 8.71
C LEU A 166 23.58 -13.68 8.98
N ASP A 167 24.21 -14.27 9.99
CA ASP A 167 23.96 -15.65 10.38
C ASP A 167 22.56 -15.82 10.99
N GLN A 168 22.12 -14.90 11.84
CA GLN A 168 20.73 -14.87 12.34
C GLN A 168 19.69 -14.77 11.22
N LEU A 169 19.94 -13.93 10.20
CA LEU A 169 19.08 -13.83 9.02
C LEU A 169 19.01 -15.15 8.23
N ARG A 170 20.12 -15.88 8.15
CA ARG A 170 20.18 -17.17 7.45
C ARG A 170 19.46 -18.27 8.23
N CYS A 171 19.67 -18.36 9.54
CA CYS A 171 18.99 -19.35 10.39
C CYS A 171 17.48 -19.15 10.35
N ASN A 172 16.98 -17.92 10.47
CA ASN A 172 15.55 -17.64 10.33
C ASN A 172 14.98 -18.06 8.96
N ASN A 173 15.73 -17.90 7.88
CA ASN A 173 15.27 -18.34 6.56
C ASN A 173 15.25 -19.88 6.47
N LYS A 174 16.27 -20.57 7.00
CA LYS A 174 16.35 -22.04 7.02
C LYS A 174 15.26 -22.69 7.87
N GLU A 175 14.98 -22.16 9.07
CA GLU A 175 13.90 -22.67 9.92
C GLU A 175 12.52 -22.52 9.26
N ASN A 176 12.29 -21.42 8.54
CA ASN A 176 11.06 -21.25 7.76
C ASN A 176 10.98 -22.25 6.59
N ASP A 177 12.10 -22.55 5.94
CA ASP A 177 12.15 -23.53 4.85
C ASP A 177 11.96 -24.97 5.38
N GLU A 178 12.56 -25.31 6.53
CA GLU A 178 12.40 -26.61 7.20
C GLU A 178 10.99 -26.84 7.75
N LEU A 179 10.35 -25.81 8.33
CA LEU A 179 8.94 -25.89 8.75
C LEU A 179 8.01 -26.09 7.54
N ASN A 180 8.30 -25.43 6.41
CA ASN A 180 7.57 -25.65 5.17
C ASN A 180 7.81 -27.07 4.59
N LEU A 181 9.04 -27.61 4.69
CA LEU A 181 9.36 -28.97 4.25
C LEU A 181 8.75 -30.05 5.15
N LYS A 182 8.79 -29.89 6.48
CA LYS A 182 8.17 -30.83 7.43
C LYS A 182 6.66 -30.91 7.27
N CYS A 183 6.02 -29.78 6.96
CA CYS A 183 4.60 -29.72 6.62
C CYS A 183 4.29 -30.45 5.29
N PHE A 184 5.26 -30.54 4.37
CA PHE A 184 5.12 -31.23 3.09
C PHE A 184 5.35 -32.74 3.19
N SER A 185 6.21 -33.20 4.11
CA SER A 185 6.57 -34.62 4.25
C SER A 185 5.59 -35.46 5.09
N GLN A 186 4.71 -34.84 5.87
CA GLN A 186 3.76 -35.56 6.73
C GLN A 186 2.39 -35.84 6.10
N GLY A 187 2.14 -35.44 4.84
CA GLY A 187 0.96 -35.88 4.09
C GLY A 187 -0.41 -35.55 4.70
N GLU A 188 -0.48 -34.82 5.81
CA GLU A 188 -1.75 -34.36 6.37
C GLU A 188 -2.19 -33.09 5.64
N PHE A 189 -3.17 -33.29 4.75
CA PHE A 189 -3.93 -32.21 4.13
C PHE A 189 -4.87 -31.60 5.20
N ILE A 190 -4.31 -30.90 6.19
CA ILE A 190 -5.08 -30.11 7.16
C ILE A 190 -4.95 -28.62 6.84
N PHE A 191 -6.11 -28.05 6.56
CA PHE A 191 -6.36 -26.64 6.37
C PHE A 191 -5.97 -25.85 7.64
N THR A 192 -5.12 -24.83 7.46
CA THR A 192 -4.74 -23.73 8.40
C THR A 192 -3.79 -24.11 9.54
N ILE A 193 -2.68 -23.39 9.76
CA ILE A 193 -2.67 -22.04 10.37
C ILE A 193 -1.77 -21.06 9.60
N THR A 194 -2.36 -20.23 8.73
CA THR A 194 -1.90 -18.85 8.68
C THR A 194 -2.52 -18.15 9.86
N SER A 195 -1.76 -17.39 10.63
CA SER A 195 -2.26 -16.51 11.69
C SER A 195 -3.21 -15.47 11.08
N ARG A 196 -4.44 -15.89 10.83
CA ARG A 196 -5.61 -15.05 10.70
C ARG A 196 -5.87 -14.53 12.10
N ASN A 197 -5.51 -13.27 12.35
CA ASN A 197 -6.11 -12.55 13.45
C ASN A 197 -7.61 -12.54 13.20
N LYS A 198 -8.29 -13.41 13.96
CA LYS A 198 -9.74 -13.50 14.07
C LYS A 198 -10.20 -12.27 14.89
N SER A 199 -10.26 -11.12 14.22
CA SER A 199 -10.96 -9.91 14.69
C SER A 199 -11.22 -8.93 13.54
N GLN A 200 -11.39 -9.45 12.31
CA GLN A 200 -11.66 -8.64 11.11
C GLN A 200 -12.95 -9.10 10.39
N ALA A 201 -13.91 -9.63 11.15
CA ALA A 201 -15.23 -10.04 10.63
C ALA A 201 -16.41 -9.26 11.22
N GLU A 202 -16.20 -8.33 12.16
CA GLU A 202 -17.32 -7.58 12.79
C GLU A 202 -17.10 -6.06 12.88
N PHE A 203 -16.07 -5.50 12.23
CA PHE A 203 -15.78 -4.05 12.31
C PHE A 203 -15.86 -3.32 10.96
N GLU A 204 -16.62 -3.84 10.00
CA GLU A 204 -16.94 -3.14 8.74
C GLU A 204 -18.36 -2.53 8.75
N ALA A 205 -18.97 -2.36 9.93
CA ALA A 205 -20.23 -1.64 10.10
C ALA A 205 -20.07 -0.18 10.58
N ASN A 206 -18.86 0.27 10.96
CA ASN A 206 -18.69 1.55 11.67
C ASN A 206 -17.76 2.58 11.01
N SER A 207 -17.64 2.59 9.68
CA SER A 207 -17.06 3.72 8.92
C SER A 207 -18.13 4.54 8.17
N TYR A 208 -19.41 4.35 8.53
CA TYR A 208 -20.55 4.90 7.80
C TYR A 208 -20.84 6.40 8.08
N SER A 209 -20.18 7.04 9.06
CA SER A 209 -20.49 8.43 9.44
C SER A 209 -19.53 9.51 8.93
N ASP A 210 -18.27 9.18 8.62
CA ASP A 210 -17.24 10.22 8.42
C ASP A 210 -17.10 10.72 6.97
N TYR A 211 -17.70 10.04 6.00
CA TYR A 211 -17.68 10.48 4.58
C TYR A 211 -18.90 11.32 4.19
N SER A 212 -19.93 11.35 5.03
CA SER A 212 -21.12 12.22 4.86
C SER A 212 -20.79 13.70 4.99
N ASN A 213 -19.78 14.07 5.78
CA ASN A 213 -19.45 15.46 6.07
C ASN A 213 -18.63 16.15 4.97
N PHE A 214 -18.22 15.45 3.91
CA PHE A 214 -17.47 16.06 2.80
C PHE A 214 -18.37 16.55 1.66
N TYR A 215 -19.63 16.08 1.59
CA TYR A 215 -20.57 16.45 0.52
C TYR A 215 -21.52 17.60 0.90
N SER A 216 -21.43 18.13 2.12
CA SER A 216 -22.31 19.21 2.60
C SER A 216 -21.77 20.63 2.37
N GLY A 217 -20.70 20.81 1.58
CA GLY A 217 -20.01 22.09 1.44
C GLY A 217 -19.82 22.65 0.03
N PHE A 218 -20.40 22.03 -1.00
CA PHE A 218 -20.38 22.58 -2.36
C PHE A 218 -21.78 23.07 -2.75
N GLU A 219 -22.15 24.23 -2.22
CA GLU A 219 -23.17 25.06 -2.87
C GLU A 219 -22.56 25.68 -4.13
N LEU A 220 -23.23 25.42 -5.25
CA LEU A 220 -23.03 26.13 -6.51
C LEU A 220 -23.53 27.57 -6.32
N THR A 221 -22.63 28.54 -6.30
CA THR A 221 -22.98 29.93 -6.61
C THR A 221 -22.31 30.31 -7.92
N ASP A 222 -23.16 30.52 -8.93
CA ASP A 222 -22.83 31.20 -10.17
C ASP A 222 -22.15 32.54 -9.92
N GLY A 223 -21.16 32.87 -10.75
CA GLY A 223 -20.88 34.24 -11.14
C GLY A 223 -19.58 34.89 -10.62
N LYS A 224 -18.66 35.04 -11.58
CA LYS A 224 -17.70 36.15 -11.78
C LYS A 224 -16.42 36.20 -10.93
N GLU A 225 -15.31 36.20 -11.69
CA GLU A 225 -14.07 36.99 -11.55
C GLU A 225 -13.66 37.42 -10.13
N ASP A 226 -12.51 36.96 -9.63
CA ASP A 226 -11.26 37.70 -9.84
C ASP A 226 -10.03 37.03 -9.18
N ILE A 227 -8.90 37.32 -9.79
CA ILE A 227 -7.53 36.91 -9.49
C ILE A 227 -7.06 37.67 -8.25
N PHE A 228 -6.34 37.06 -7.28
CA PHE A 228 -5.21 37.72 -6.59
C PHE A 228 -4.35 36.72 -5.77
N TYR A 229 -3.06 36.70 -6.06
CA TYR A 229 -1.99 36.15 -5.23
C TYR A 229 -1.71 37.05 -4.02
N LYS A 230 -1.43 36.46 -2.85
CA LYS A 230 -0.49 36.93 -1.78
C LYS A 230 -0.52 35.91 -0.63
N THR A 231 0.55 35.16 -0.35
CA THR A 231 1.74 35.54 0.45
C THR A 231 1.39 36.04 1.84
N LEU A 232 1.60 35.18 2.85
CA LEU A 232 2.46 35.39 4.02
C LEU A 232 2.76 34.02 4.65
#